data_AF-A0A9D3X3W4-F1
#
_entry.id   AF-A0A9D3X3W4-F1
#
_cell.length_a   1.000
_cell.length_b   1.000
_cell.length_c   1.000
_cell.angle_alpha   90.00
_cell.angle_beta   90.00
_cell.angle_gamma   90.00
#
_symmetry.space_group_name_H-M   'P 1'
#
loop_
_entity.id
_entity.type
_entity.pdbx_description
1 polymer ?
#
loop_
_entity_poly.entity_id
_entity_poly.type
_entity_poly.pdbx_seq_one_letter_code
_entity_poly.pdbx_strand_id
1 'polypeptide(L)'
;MGSTVRMFALQWAKSNPDHSKGFKATVSWCTRFLERHSLVLRQKTRIAQKLPADLDGKVSLFHRYVIQQRKKHGYALSQIGNMDETPMNFDMVGNKTVNPKGAKTVLIKTTGHEKSRFTVVLACTADGAKLRPMIIFKRKTMPKIKFPVGVFVHVNEKGWMDEEGVKLWLDNVWSTSRT
;
A
#
# COMPACT_ATOMS: atom_id res chain seq x y z
N MET A 1 -0.81 -18.36 -18.69
CA MET A 1 -1.80 -17.55 -19.44
C MET A 1 -3.05 -18.41 -19.63
N GLY A 2 -4.22 -17.98 -19.16
CA GLY A 2 -5.51 -18.62 -19.49
C GLY A 2 -6.06 -19.71 -18.56
N SER A 3 -5.60 -19.86 -17.31
CA SER A 3 -6.11 -20.92 -16.40
C SER A 3 -7.63 -20.83 -16.17
N THR A 4 -8.18 -19.63 -16.02
CA THR A 4 -9.62 -19.42 -15.75
C THR A 4 -10.50 -19.76 -16.94
N VAL A 5 -10.17 -19.29 -18.15
CA VAL A 5 -10.95 -19.58 -19.38
C VAL A 5 -10.93 -21.07 -19.69
N ARG A 6 -9.77 -21.71 -19.50
CA ARG A 6 -9.62 -23.16 -19.66
C ARG A 6 -10.53 -23.92 -18.69
N MET A 7 -10.60 -23.51 -17.42
CA MET A 7 -11.47 -24.16 -16.44
C MET A 7 -12.95 -24.05 -16.82
N PHE A 8 -13.42 -22.85 -17.19
CA PHE A 8 -14.82 -22.65 -17.61
C PHE A 8 -15.17 -23.46 -18.86
N ALA A 9 -14.28 -23.49 -19.86
CA ALA A 9 -14.50 -24.27 -21.08
C ALA A 9 -14.57 -25.77 -20.80
N LEU A 10 -13.76 -26.29 -19.89
CA LEU A 10 -13.82 -27.70 -19.48
C LEU A 10 -15.06 -28.01 -18.63
N GLN A 11 -15.50 -27.09 -17.77
CA GLN A 11 -16.74 -27.24 -17.02
C GLN A 11 -17.95 -27.27 -17.96
N TRP A 12 -18.03 -26.34 -18.91
CA TRP A 12 -19.07 -26.31 -19.92
C TRP A 12 -19.10 -27.59 -20.75
N ALA A 13 -17.93 -28.07 -21.21
CA ALA A 13 -17.84 -29.33 -21.94
C ALA A 13 -18.38 -30.53 -21.12
N LYS A 14 -18.04 -30.61 -19.83
CA LYS A 14 -18.59 -31.66 -18.95
C LYS A 14 -20.12 -31.59 -18.83
N SER A 15 -20.69 -30.39 -18.82
CA SER A 15 -22.15 -30.18 -18.74
C SER A 15 -22.87 -30.36 -20.09
N ASN A 16 -22.14 -30.37 -21.21
CA ASN A 16 -22.69 -30.45 -22.57
C ASN A 16 -21.99 -31.55 -23.39
N PRO A 17 -22.10 -32.83 -23.00
CA PRO A 17 -21.34 -33.93 -23.61
C PRO A 17 -21.65 -34.13 -25.10
N ASP A 18 -22.91 -33.93 -25.51
CA ASP A 18 -23.34 -34.10 -26.91
C ASP A 18 -22.66 -33.12 -27.87
N HIS A 19 -22.22 -31.97 -27.35
CA HIS A 19 -21.62 -30.88 -28.14
C HIS A 19 -20.10 -30.78 -27.95
N SER A 20 -19.52 -31.61 -27.07
CA SER A 20 -18.13 -31.45 -26.63
C SER A 20 -17.33 -32.75 -26.61
N LYS A 21 -17.82 -33.79 -27.32
CA LYS A 21 -17.12 -35.06 -27.45
C LYS A 21 -15.71 -34.85 -28.02
N GLY A 22 -14.69 -35.16 -27.21
CA GLY A 22 -13.27 -34.98 -27.56
C GLY A 22 -12.75 -33.54 -27.47
N PHE A 23 -13.55 -32.61 -26.93
CA PHE A 23 -13.12 -31.22 -26.75
C PHE A 23 -11.93 -31.12 -25.80
N LYS A 24 -10.92 -30.36 -26.22
CA LYS A 24 -9.74 -30.04 -25.41
C LYS A 24 -9.57 -28.53 -25.35
N ALA A 25 -9.69 -27.96 -24.16
CA ALA A 25 -9.36 -26.56 -23.91
C ALA A 25 -7.83 -26.38 -23.87
N THR A 26 -7.19 -26.49 -25.04
CA THR A 26 -5.75 -26.26 -25.22
C THR A 26 -5.42 -24.77 -25.06
N VAL A 27 -4.14 -24.46 -24.85
CA VAL A 27 -3.67 -23.07 -24.75
C VAL A 27 -4.00 -22.30 -26.03
N SER A 28 -3.79 -22.91 -27.21
CA SER A 28 -4.11 -22.30 -28.50
C SER A 28 -5.61 -22.04 -28.67
N TRP A 29 -6.46 -22.95 -28.20
CA TRP A 29 -7.91 -22.74 -28.20
C TRP A 29 -8.30 -21.56 -27.31
N CYS A 30 -7.76 -21.47 -26.09
CA CYS A 30 -8.05 -20.36 -25.18
C CYS A 30 -7.62 -19.01 -25.76
N THR A 31 -6.45 -18.92 -26.40
CA THR A 31 -5.99 -17.69 -27.05
C THR A 31 -6.91 -17.27 -28.19
N ARG A 32 -7.22 -18.19 -29.11
CA ARG A 32 -8.10 -17.92 -30.26
C ARG A 32 -9.54 -17.60 -29.85
N PHE A 33 -10.02 -18.20 -28.76
CA PHE A 33 -11.33 -17.89 -28.19
C PHE A 33 -11.39 -16.44 -27.70
N LEU A 34 -10.37 -16.02 -26.94
CA LEU A 34 -10.26 -14.65 -26.44
C LEU A 34 -10.19 -13.65 -27.61
N GLU A 35 -9.37 -13.93 -28.63
CA GLU A 35 -9.26 -13.09 -29.84
C GLU A 35 -10.60 -12.98 -30.59
N ARG A 36 -11.26 -14.10 -30.86
CA ARG A 36 -12.54 -14.14 -31.60
C ARG A 36 -13.63 -13.33 -30.93
N HIS A 37 -13.63 -13.30 -29.60
CA HIS A 37 -14.63 -12.58 -28.80
C HIS A 37 -14.14 -11.22 -28.30
N SER A 38 -12.98 -10.73 -28.77
CA SER A 38 -12.39 -9.45 -28.34
C SER A 38 -12.22 -9.33 -26.82
N LEU A 39 -11.86 -10.44 -26.17
CA LEU A 39 -11.65 -10.55 -24.74
C LEU A 39 -10.15 -10.50 -24.41
N VAL A 40 -9.80 -9.83 -23.31
CA VAL A 40 -8.42 -9.79 -22.80
C VAL A 40 -8.38 -10.24 -21.34
N LEU A 41 -7.27 -10.89 -20.94
CA LEU A 41 -7.03 -11.19 -19.54
C LEU A 41 -6.74 -9.88 -18.80
N ARG A 42 -7.62 -9.48 -17.89
CA ARG A 42 -7.43 -8.29 -17.05
C ARG A 42 -7.10 -8.70 -15.61
N GLN A 43 -6.14 -8.00 -15.01
CA GLN A 43 -5.89 -8.06 -13.58
C GLN A 43 -6.92 -7.19 -12.85
N LYS A 44 -7.44 -7.64 -11.70
CA LYS A 44 -8.35 -6.83 -10.88
C LYS A 44 -7.68 -5.49 -10.55
N THR A 45 -8.29 -4.38 -10.95
CA THR A 45 -7.79 -3.04 -10.66
C THR A 45 -8.42 -2.42 -9.41
N ARG A 46 -9.66 -2.82 -9.03
CA ARG A 46 -10.33 -2.36 -7.81
C ARG A 46 -11.50 -3.27 -7.45
N ILE A 47 -11.65 -3.63 -6.18
CA ILE A 47 -12.98 -4.00 -5.65
C ILE A 47 -13.71 -2.67 -5.48
N ALA A 48 -14.52 -2.30 -6.46
CA ALA A 48 -15.32 -1.08 -6.36
C ALA A 48 -16.45 -1.35 -5.35
N GLN A 49 -16.28 -0.89 -4.11
CA GLN A 49 -17.44 -0.53 -3.31
C GLN A 49 -18.16 0.59 -4.07
N LYS A 50 -19.47 0.47 -4.30
CA LYS A 50 -20.26 1.58 -4.85
C LYS A 50 -20.05 2.78 -3.94
N LEU A 51 -19.56 3.89 -4.50
CA LEU A 51 -19.43 5.13 -3.76
C LEU A 51 -20.83 5.59 -3.33
N PRO A 52 -20.99 6.12 -2.12
CA PRO A 52 -22.25 6.73 -1.69
C PRO A 52 -22.68 7.81 -2.68
N ALA A 53 -23.99 7.91 -2.96
CA ALA A 53 -24.53 8.89 -3.91
C ALA A 53 -24.27 10.35 -3.46
N ASP A 54 -24.02 10.57 -2.18
CA ASP A 54 -23.76 11.88 -1.56
C ASP A 54 -22.27 12.19 -1.37
N LEU A 55 -21.36 11.33 -1.84
CA LEU A 55 -19.92 11.49 -1.65
C LEU A 55 -19.41 12.83 -2.18
N ASP A 56 -19.75 13.18 -3.41
CA ASP A 56 -19.28 14.42 -4.05
C ASP A 56 -19.77 15.67 -3.30
N GLY A 57 -21.01 15.61 -2.80
CA GLY A 57 -21.58 16.66 -1.95
C GLY A 57 -20.81 16.80 -0.63
N LYS A 58 -20.53 15.68 0.05
CA LYS A 58 -19.76 15.66 1.31
C LYS A 58 -18.32 16.16 1.11
N VAL A 59 -17.64 15.72 0.06
CA VAL A 59 -16.28 16.18 -0.28
C VAL A 59 -16.27 17.68 -0.55
N SER A 60 -17.24 18.18 -1.33
CA SER A 60 -17.37 19.60 -1.65
C SER A 60 -17.63 20.45 -0.41
N LEU A 61 -18.52 19.99 0.49
CA LEU A 61 -18.80 20.66 1.76
C LEU A 61 -17.58 20.71 2.66
N PHE A 62 -16.84 19.60 2.76
CA PHE A 62 -15.62 19.52 3.55
C PHE A 62 -14.52 20.44 3.00
N HIS A 63 -14.28 20.45 1.69
CA HIS A 63 -13.33 21.37 1.07
C HIS A 63 -13.68 22.84 1.35
N ARG A 64 -14.97 23.20 1.20
CA ARG A 64 -15.43 24.56 1.49
C ARG A 64 -15.20 24.93 2.96
N TYR A 65 -15.51 24.01 3.87
CA TYR A 65 -15.27 24.20 5.30
C TYR A 65 -13.79 24.45 5.60
N VAL A 66 -12.88 23.60 5.09
CA VAL A 66 -11.44 23.73 5.32
C VAL A 66 -10.90 25.06 4.77
N ILE A 67 -11.31 25.45 3.55
CA ILE A 67 -10.92 26.73 2.96
C ILE A 67 -11.41 27.91 3.81
N GLN A 68 -12.65 27.84 4.32
CA GLN A 68 -13.20 28.87 5.19
C GLN A 68 -12.44 28.97 6.51
N GLN A 69 -12.12 27.84 7.16
CA GLN A 69 -11.33 27.84 8.40
C GLN A 69 -9.94 28.42 8.16
N ARG A 70 -9.27 28.04 7.07
CA ARG A 70 -7.97 28.60 6.69
C ARG A 70 -8.02 30.12 6.54
N LYS A 71 -9.02 30.65 5.82
CA LYS A 71 -9.18 32.10 5.63
C LYS A 71 -9.53 32.82 6.93
N LYS A 72 -10.43 32.25 7.74
CA LYS A 72 -10.88 32.82 9.02
C LYS A 72 -9.73 32.98 10.01
N HIS A 73 -8.86 31.98 10.11
CA HIS A 73 -7.77 31.96 11.08
C HIS A 73 -6.42 32.45 10.52
N GLY A 74 -6.35 32.75 9.22
CA GLY A 74 -5.15 33.31 8.60
C GLY A 74 -3.94 32.38 8.62
N TYR A 75 -4.14 31.05 8.61
CA TYR A 75 -3.03 30.09 8.67
C TYR A 75 -2.10 30.23 7.47
N ALA A 76 -0.80 30.40 7.74
CA ALA A 76 0.24 30.35 6.72
C ALA A 76 0.33 28.94 6.12
N LEU A 77 0.86 28.81 4.90
CA LEU A 77 1.01 27.50 4.26
C LEU A 77 1.95 26.55 5.03
N SER A 78 2.99 27.11 5.67
CA SER A 78 3.88 26.40 6.61
C SER A 78 3.17 25.90 7.88
N GLN A 79 1.97 26.41 8.14
CA GLN A 79 1.15 26.04 9.29
C GLN A 79 0.13 24.94 8.99
N ILE A 80 0.03 24.50 7.74
CA ILE A 80 -0.88 23.46 7.29
C ILE A 80 -0.04 22.27 6.86
N GLY A 81 -0.18 21.16 7.57
CA GLY A 81 0.59 19.95 7.33
C GLY A 81 -0.30 18.75 7.08
N ASN A 82 0.14 17.86 6.20
CA ASN A 82 -0.38 16.51 6.08
C ASN A 82 0.62 15.56 6.75
N MET A 83 0.13 14.68 7.61
CA MET A 83 0.91 13.66 8.31
C MET A 83 0.25 12.31 8.09
N ASP A 84 1.05 11.28 7.81
CA ASP A 84 0.54 9.92 7.60
C ASP A 84 1.54 8.86 8.06
N GLU A 85 1.00 7.68 8.39
CA GLU A 85 1.74 6.50 8.85
C GLU A 85 1.92 5.50 7.71
N THR A 86 3.16 5.12 7.43
CA THR A 86 3.49 4.08 6.45
C THR A 86 4.25 2.94 7.10
N PRO A 87 3.78 1.68 7.01
CA PRO A 87 4.55 0.54 7.47
C PRO A 87 5.72 0.25 6.53
N MET A 88 6.91 0.07 7.10
CA MET A 88 8.14 -0.31 6.40
C MET A 88 8.64 -1.65 6.92
N ASN A 89 9.08 -2.53 6.00
CA ASN A 89 9.63 -3.84 6.36
C ASN A 89 11.11 -3.73 6.70
N PHE A 90 11.58 -4.56 7.63
CA PHE A 90 13.01 -4.69 7.91
C PHE A 90 13.76 -5.33 6.74
N ASP A 91 13.22 -6.42 6.20
CA ASP A 91 13.71 -7.06 4.97
C ASP A 91 12.71 -6.82 3.84
N MET A 92 13.10 -6.05 2.82
CA MET A 92 12.33 -5.89 1.59
C MET A 92 12.71 -6.96 0.55
N VAL A 93 12.24 -8.19 0.79
CA VAL A 93 12.53 -9.33 -0.10
C VAL A 93 11.71 -9.22 -1.38
N GLY A 94 12.40 -9.10 -2.52
CA GLY A 94 11.76 -9.06 -3.82
C GLY A 94 11.17 -10.42 -4.24
N ASN A 95 10.04 -10.39 -4.93
CA ASN A 95 9.41 -11.60 -5.51
C ASN A 95 10.16 -12.17 -6.72
N LYS A 96 11.23 -11.52 -7.16
CA LYS A 96 12.02 -11.88 -8.33
C LYS A 96 13.49 -11.85 -7.96
N THR A 97 14.24 -12.82 -8.47
CA THR A 97 15.68 -12.93 -8.28
C THR A 97 16.27 -13.64 -9.50
N VAL A 98 17.57 -13.45 -9.72
CA VAL A 98 18.30 -14.06 -10.85
C VAL A 98 18.94 -15.36 -10.37
N ASN A 99 18.63 -16.47 -11.03
CA ASN A 99 19.18 -17.79 -10.72
C ASN A 99 19.36 -18.59 -12.04
N PRO A 100 20.40 -19.43 -12.17
CA PRO A 100 20.52 -20.40 -13.25
C PRO A 100 19.22 -21.09 -13.66
N LYS A 101 19.02 -21.19 -14.98
CA LYS A 101 17.86 -21.86 -15.58
C LYS A 101 17.80 -23.32 -15.14
N GLY A 102 16.68 -23.73 -14.55
CA GLY A 102 16.47 -25.10 -14.05
C GLY A 102 16.80 -25.31 -12.58
N ALA A 103 17.17 -24.25 -11.84
CA ALA A 103 17.34 -24.33 -10.39
C ALA A 103 16.04 -24.77 -9.69
N LYS A 104 16.10 -25.87 -8.92
CA LYS A 104 14.96 -26.42 -8.17
C LYS A 104 14.60 -25.58 -6.94
N THR A 105 15.61 -24.95 -6.34
CA THR A 105 15.46 -24.11 -5.15
C THR A 105 16.23 -22.82 -5.35
N VAL A 106 15.58 -21.69 -5.09
CA VAL A 106 16.20 -20.37 -5.15
C VAL A 106 16.23 -19.81 -3.73
N LEU A 107 17.41 -19.82 -3.11
CA LEU A 107 17.60 -19.29 -1.75
C LEU A 107 17.89 -17.79 -1.84
N ILE A 108 17.10 -17.00 -1.11
CA ILE A 108 17.36 -15.57 -0.91
C ILE A 108 17.87 -15.42 0.52
N LYS A 109 19.01 -14.75 0.68
CA LYS A 109 19.53 -14.43 2.02
C LYS A 109 18.74 -13.26 2.59
N THR A 110 18.21 -13.45 3.78
CA THR A 110 17.44 -12.47 4.55
C THR A 110 18.00 -12.43 5.97
N THR A 111 17.56 -11.46 6.77
CA THR A 111 17.93 -11.41 8.19
C THR A 111 16.98 -12.22 9.07
N GLY A 112 16.01 -12.94 8.48
CA GLY A 112 14.93 -13.64 9.17
C GLY A 112 13.81 -12.71 9.67
N HIS A 113 13.80 -11.46 9.20
CA HIS A 113 12.87 -10.40 9.62
C HIS A 113 11.92 -9.97 8.49
N GLU A 114 11.59 -10.86 7.56
CA GLU A 114 10.75 -10.57 6.38
C GLU A 114 9.32 -10.19 6.75
N LYS A 115 8.84 -10.62 7.92
CA LYS A 115 7.53 -10.26 8.48
C LYS A 115 7.59 -9.15 9.52
N SER A 116 8.80 -8.73 9.91
CA SER A 116 8.97 -7.64 10.85
C SER A 116 8.79 -6.31 10.11
N ARG A 117 8.02 -5.41 10.72
CA ARG A 117 7.80 -4.05 10.23
C ARG A 117 7.96 -3.02 11.34
N PHE A 118 8.32 -1.82 10.95
CA PHE A 118 8.28 -0.63 11.78
C PHE A 118 7.41 0.42 11.07
N THR A 119 6.91 1.39 11.82
CA THR A 119 6.05 2.43 11.27
C THR A 119 6.87 3.69 11.07
N VAL A 120 6.76 4.31 9.90
CA VAL A 120 7.35 5.61 9.61
C VAL A 120 6.24 6.62 9.49
N VAL A 121 6.33 7.66 10.30
CA VAL A 121 5.44 8.82 10.26
C VAL A 121 6.13 9.89 9.42
N LEU A 122 5.49 10.25 8.31
CA LEU A 122 5.99 11.25 7.38
C LEU A 122 5.02 12.43 7.35
N ALA A 123 5.57 13.63 7.19
CA ALA A 123 4.75 14.82 7.04
C ALA A 123 5.35 15.84 6.07
N CYS A 124 4.47 16.56 5.41
CA CYS A 124 4.81 17.73 4.59
C CYS A 124 3.84 18.88 4.84
N THR A 125 4.33 20.10 4.70
CA THR A 125 3.52 21.32 4.78
C THR A 125 3.02 21.75 3.41
N ALA A 126 1.99 22.60 3.39
CA ALA A 126 1.34 23.06 2.17
C ALA A 126 2.22 24.00 1.31
N ASP A 127 3.32 24.50 1.86
CA ASP A 127 4.37 25.22 1.12
C ASP A 127 5.43 24.26 0.51
N GLY A 128 5.29 22.95 0.73
CA GLY A 128 6.16 21.91 0.18
C GLY A 128 7.32 21.50 1.09
N ALA A 129 7.48 22.09 2.28
CA ALA A 129 8.53 21.66 3.20
C ALA A 129 8.25 20.23 3.72
N LYS A 130 9.31 19.42 3.82
CA LYS A 130 9.24 18.06 4.38
C LYS A 130 9.74 18.11 5.81
N LEU A 131 8.98 17.51 6.72
CA LEU A 131 9.37 17.44 8.12
C LEU A 131 10.24 16.21 8.35
N ARG A 132 11.04 16.25 9.42
CA ARG A 132 11.86 15.11 9.81
C ARG A 132 10.98 13.89 10.09
N PRO A 133 11.34 12.69 9.63
CA PRO A 133 10.52 11.50 9.87
C PRO A 133 10.56 11.09 11.35
N MET A 134 9.45 10.54 11.83
CA MET A 134 9.41 9.79 13.09
C MET A 134 9.31 8.30 12.80
N ILE A 135 10.13 7.50 13.49
CA ILE A 135 10.17 6.05 13.34
C ILE A 135 9.66 5.41 14.63
N ILE A 136 8.65 4.56 14.51
CA ILE A 136 8.05 3.82 15.63
C ILE A 136 8.41 2.34 15.49
N PHE A 137 9.19 1.83 16.45
CA PHE A 137 9.45 0.40 16.55
C PHE A 137 8.44 -0.28 17.47
N LYS A 138 7.90 -1.43 17.02
CA LYS A 138 7.02 -2.29 17.81
C LYS A 138 7.81 -3.02 18.91
N ARG A 139 8.00 -2.39 20.07
CA ARG A 139 8.75 -2.92 21.23
C ARG A 139 8.54 -2.07 22.49
N LYS A 140 8.97 -2.61 23.64
CA LYS A 140 8.87 -1.93 24.95
C LYS A 140 10.04 -0.99 25.27
N THR A 141 11.23 -1.29 24.74
CA THR A 141 12.48 -0.61 25.12
C THR A 141 13.19 -0.04 23.91
N MET A 142 13.89 1.10 24.09
CA MET A 142 14.66 1.69 23.01
C MET A 142 15.86 0.80 22.63
N PRO A 143 16.11 0.52 21.33
CA PRO A 143 17.32 -0.17 20.90
C PRO A 143 18.58 0.60 21.29
N LYS A 144 19.60 -0.09 21.79
CA LYS A 144 20.91 0.49 22.14
C LYS A 144 21.81 0.62 20.90
N ILE A 145 21.34 1.35 19.90
CA ILE A 145 22.08 1.63 18.66
C ILE A 145 22.10 3.12 18.40
N LYS A 146 23.07 3.56 17.59
CA LYS A 146 23.07 4.94 17.08
C LYS A 146 22.12 5.02 15.89
N PHE A 147 21.12 5.90 15.98
CA PHE A 147 20.23 6.19 14.87
C PHE A 147 20.82 7.26 13.95
N PRO A 148 20.43 7.29 12.66
CA PRO A 148 20.82 8.35 11.75
C PRO A 148 20.44 9.74 12.29
N VAL A 149 21.23 10.76 11.94
CA VAL A 149 20.87 12.15 12.26
C VAL A 149 19.63 12.54 11.47
N GLY A 150 18.75 13.35 12.07
CA GLY A 150 17.57 13.86 11.40
C GLY A 150 16.36 12.93 11.41
N VAL A 151 16.37 11.85 12.21
CA VAL A 151 15.16 11.05 12.49
C VAL A 151 14.80 11.14 13.98
N PHE A 152 13.52 11.19 14.28
CA PHE A 152 13.02 11.06 15.65
C PHE A 152 12.59 9.60 15.87
N VAL A 153 13.07 8.95 16.92
CA VAL A 153 12.77 7.53 17.15
C VAL A 153 11.95 7.36 18.42
N HIS A 154 10.88 6.59 18.30
CA HIS A 154 9.98 6.23 19.37
C HIS A 154 9.76 4.71 19.39
N VAL A 155 9.36 4.19 20.55
CA VAL A 155 9.02 2.78 20.73
C VAL A 155 7.64 2.68 21.32
N ASN A 156 6.84 1.76 20.76
CA ASN A 156 5.49 1.50 21.23
C ASN A 156 5.26 -0.01 21.21
N GLU A 157 4.60 -0.57 22.22
CA GLU A 157 4.40 -2.03 22.31
C GLU A 157 3.59 -2.59 21.14
N LYS A 158 2.64 -1.80 20.64
CA LYS A 158 1.75 -2.21 19.56
C LYS A 158 2.29 -1.81 18.18
N GLY A 159 3.17 -0.81 18.12
CA GLY A 159 3.88 -0.40 16.91
C GLY A 159 3.10 0.52 15.97
N TRP A 160 2.10 1.22 16.50
CA TRP A 160 1.31 2.24 15.78
C TRP A 160 1.20 3.49 16.65
N MET A 161 0.81 4.61 16.04
CA MET A 161 0.69 5.89 16.74
C MET A 161 -0.51 5.89 17.70
N ASP A 162 -0.28 6.25 18.95
CA ASP A 162 -1.30 6.55 19.93
C ASP A 162 -1.25 8.04 20.34
N GLU A 163 -2.08 8.44 21.29
CA GLU A 163 -2.17 9.83 21.75
C GLU A 163 -0.82 10.37 22.24
N GLU A 164 -0.06 9.56 22.98
CA GLU A 164 1.29 9.92 23.45
C GLU A 164 2.25 10.06 22.28
N GLY A 165 2.20 9.13 21.32
CA GLY A 165 2.96 9.22 20.07
C GLY A 165 2.68 10.53 19.32
N VAL A 166 1.42 10.94 19.20
CA VAL A 166 1.04 12.22 18.55
C VAL A 166 1.63 13.42 19.30
N LYS A 167 1.56 13.44 20.63
CA LYS A 167 2.15 14.50 21.46
C LYS A 167 3.66 14.60 21.23
N LEU A 168 4.36 13.46 21.28
CA LEU A 168 5.79 13.40 20.98
C LEU A 168 6.10 13.90 19.58
N TRP A 169 5.29 13.54 18.58
CA TRP A 169 5.43 14.02 17.21
C TRP A 169 5.21 15.54 17.11
N LEU A 170 4.24 16.10 17.81
CA LEU A 170 4.00 17.55 17.81
C LEU A 170 5.23 18.30 18.37
N ASP A 171 5.74 17.87 19.52
CA ASP A 171 6.86 18.53 20.19
C ASP A 171 8.18 18.35 19.43
N ASN A 172 8.40 17.14 18.91
CA ASN A 172 9.66 16.76 18.32
C ASN A 172 9.65 16.79 16.79
N VAL A 173 8.57 17.03 16.08
CA VAL A 173 8.60 17.03 14.60
C VAL A 173 7.94 18.28 14.08
N TRP A 174 6.71 18.56 14.53
CA TRP A 174 5.94 19.71 14.07
C TRP A 174 6.54 21.03 14.56
N SER A 175 6.74 21.17 15.87
CA SER A 175 7.17 22.43 16.50
C SER A 175 8.63 22.79 16.22
N THR A 176 9.50 21.80 16.04
CA THR A 176 10.95 21.97 15.80
C THR A 176 11.31 22.33 14.36
N SER A 177 10.37 22.19 13.41
CA SER A 177 10.56 22.58 12.01
C SER A 177 10.45 24.10 11.76
N ARG A 178 10.24 24.89 12.84
CA ARG A 178 9.86 26.32 12.79
C ARG A 178 10.78 27.28 13.52
N THR A 179 11.90 26.78 14.06
CA THR A 179 13.04 27.59 14.53
C THR A 179 14.06 27.69 13.42
#